data_AF-A0A285R903-F1
#
_entry.id   AF-A0A285R903-F1
#
_cell.length_a   1.000
_cell.length_b   1.000
_cell.length_c   1.000
_cell.angle_alpha   90.00
_cell.angle_beta   90.00
_cell.angle_gamma   90.00
#
_symmetry.space_group_name_H-M   'P 1'
#
loop_
_entity.id
_entity.type
_entity.pdbx_description
1 polymer ?
#
loop_
_entity_poly.entity_id
_entity_poly.type
_entity_poly.pdbx_seq_one_letter_code
_entity_poly.pdbx_strand_id
1 'polypeptide(L)'
;MLTVVKMKGRIYMMQNRVTIKTIKNNSYVYEWEYIPKDERLHENKKYQWTYKGPVSGKGGDYIKILTAQDEKEAAEYVYGKAYLTLLRMRMKELEKEKPFFDRLKEIDAMSKAEKKFAQKELRDDMEIEADKFVNEVLIAFSPESLWDYLRDGGTLEELIKKIKRSQR
;
A
#
# COMPACT_ATOMS: atom_id res chain seq x y z
N MET A 1 4.96 -10.61 5.81
CA MET A 1 4.72 -10.11 7.18
C MET A 1 4.81 -8.60 7.14
N LEU A 2 3.69 -7.89 7.34
CA LEU A 2 3.62 -6.42 7.39
C LEU A 2 3.89 -5.99 8.84
N THR A 3 4.67 -4.92 9.05
CA THR A 3 5.08 -4.46 10.40
C THR A 3 4.89 -2.95 10.50
N VAL A 4 4.32 -2.39 11.60
CA VAL A 4 3.73 -1.02 11.66
C VAL A 4 4.45 -0.02 12.64
N VAL A 5 4.84 1.27 12.34
CA VAL A 5 5.56 2.30 13.18
C VAL A 5 5.11 3.70 12.81
N LYS A 6 4.78 4.46 13.86
CA LYS A 6 4.59 5.89 13.83
C LYS A 6 5.89 6.71 13.80
N MET A 7 5.95 7.78 12.99
CA MET A 7 6.90 8.89 13.17
C MET A 7 6.23 10.24 12.84
N LYS A 8 6.38 11.23 13.75
CA LYS A 8 6.04 12.66 13.56
C LYS A 8 4.67 12.94 12.94
N GLY A 9 3.59 12.49 13.59
CA GLY A 9 2.22 12.85 13.19
C GLY A 9 1.73 12.21 11.88
N ARG A 10 2.44 11.22 11.34
CA ARG A 10 1.99 10.34 10.25
C ARG A 10 2.16 8.87 10.67
N ILE A 11 1.15 8.04 10.43
CA ILE A 11 1.23 6.59 10.61
C ILE A 11 2.12 6.04 9.49
N TYR A 12 3.32 5.60 9.85
CA TYR A 12 4.14 4.73 9.00
C TYR A 12 4.01 3.30 9.52
N MET A 13 4.60 2.35 8.81
CA MET A 13 4.61 0.96 9.22
C MET A 13 6.05 0.39 9.41
N MET A 14 6.69 0.38 10.60
CA MET A 14 7.86 -0.42 11.09
C MET A 14 8.08 -0.48 12.66
N GLN A 15 7.23 -1.09 13.49
CA GLN A 15 7.61 -1.40 14.88
C GLN A 15 8.42 -2.67 14.91
N ASN A 16 9.73 -2.47 15.11
CA ASN A 16 10.80 -3.44 15.17
C ASN A 16 11.10 -4.06 13.79
N ARG A 17 12.27 -3.72 13.25
CA ARG A 17 12.82 -4.30 12.03
C ARG A 17 13.26 -5.74 12.30
N VAL A 18 12.35 -6.56 12.79
CA VAL A 18 12.64 -7.87 13.33
C VAL A 18 12.18 -8.94 12.35
N THR A 19 13.00 -9.96 12.17
CA THR A 19 12.73 -11.11 11.30
C THR A 19 13.03 -12.37 12.09
N ILE A 20 12.16 -13.37 11.90
CA ILE A 20 12.37 -14.71 12.45
C ILE A 20 13.11 -15.54 11.41
N LYS A 21 14.23 -16.13 11.80
CA LYS A 21 14.99 -17.08 10.99
C LYS A 21 14.99 -18.45 11.65
N THR A 22 14.58 -19.47 10.92
CA THR A 22 14.61 -20.85 11.39
C THR A 22 15.96 -21.50 11.03
N ILE A 23 16.64 -22.06 12.02
CA ILE A 23 17.91 -22.78 11.85
C ILE A 23 17.83 -24.06 12.67
N LYS A 24 17.97 -25.22 12.02
CA LYS A 24 17.93 -26.55 12.67
C LYS A 24 16.71 -26.69 13.61
N ASN A 25 15.51 -26.43 13.08
CA ASN A 25 14.22 -26.47 13.79
C ASN A 25 14.04 -25.48 14.96
N ASN A 26 14.98 -24.57 15.18
CA ASN A 26 14.86 -23.51 16.17
C ASN A 26 14.62 -22.16 15.49
N SER A 27 13.73 -21.36 16.05
CA SER A 27 13.39 -20.04 15.54
C SER A 27 14.13 -18.96 16.31
N TYR A 28 14.78 -18.06 15.58
CA TYR A 28 15.65 -17.03 16.12
C TYR A 28 15.22 -15.66 15.63
N VAL A 29 15.32 -14.68 16.51
CA VAL A 29 14.89 -13.30 16.27
C VAL A 29 16.11 -12.46 15.91
N TYR A 30 16.04 -11.80 14.76
CA TYR A 30 17.06 -10.87 14.28
C TYR A 30 16.42 -9.51 14.04
N GLU A 31 17.00 -8.46 14.59
CA GLU A 31 16.70 -7.09 14.19
C GLU A 31 17.60 -6.71 13.01
N TRP A 32 17.11 -5.92 12.07
CA TRP A 32 17.90 -5.35 10.99
C TRP A 32 17.82 -3.84 11.00
N GLU A 33 18.85 -3.17 10.49
CA GLU A 33 18.82 -1.73 10.26
C GLU A 33 19.27 -1.42 8.85
N TYR A 34 18.50 -0.58 8.15
CA TYR A 34 18.87 -0.14 6.81
C TYR A 34 20.04 0.83 6.90
N ILE A 35 21.10 0.54 6.14
CA ILE A 35 22.27 1.41 6.02
C ILE A 35 22.07 2.31 4.78
N PRO A 36 21.98 3.65 4.96
CA PRO A 36 21.96 4.61 3.86
C PRO A 36 23.11 4.37 2.87
N LYS A 37 22.90 4.65 1.58
CA LYS A 37 23.86 4.26 0.52
C LYS A 37 25.23 4.91 0.70
N ASP A 38 25.22 6.13 1.22
CA ASP A 38 26.35 6.99 1.58
C ASP A 38 27.15 6.50 2.79
N GLU A 39 26.58 5.65 3.65
CA GLU A 39 27.23 5.12 4.85
C GLU A 39 27.75 3.67 4.68
N ARG A 40 27.59 3.07 3.50
CA ARG A 40 28.01 1.68 3.24
C ARG A 40 29.52 1.60 3.03
N LEU A 41 30.20 0.88 3.93
CA LEU A 41 31.60 0.47 3.76
C LEU A 41 31.73 -0.55 2.59
N HIS A 42 32.98 -0.86 2.17
CA HIS A 42 33.34 -1.62 0.95
C HIS A 42 32.52 -2.89 0.63
N GLU A 43 31.88 -3.52 1.61
CA GLU A 43 30.88 -4.56 1.39
C GLU A 43 29.50 -3.91 1.22
N ASN A 44 28.91 -3.97 0.02
CA ASN A 44 27.59 -3.42 -0.38
C ASN A 44 26.37 -3.94 0.42
N LYS A 45 26.50 -4.21 1.72
CA LYS A 45 25.45 -4.66 2.62
C LYS A 45 24.44 -3.53 2.81
N LYS A 46 23.20 -3.79 2.41
CA LYS A 46 22.07 -2.85 2.55
C LYS A 46 21.52 -2.80 3.97
N TYR A 47 21.79 -3.84 4.76
CA TYR A 47 21.22 -4.03 6.09
C TYR A 47 22.28 -4.53 7.06
N GLN A 48 22.32 -3.94 8.25
CA GLN A 48 23.02 -4.48 9.41
C GLN A 48 22.06 -5.39 10.16
N TRP A 49 22.49 -6.59 10.57
CA TRP A 49 21.66 -7.56 11.28
C TRP A 49 22.19 -7.77 12.70
N THR A 50 21.30 -7.74 13.69
CA THR A 50 21.60 -7.90 15.12
C THR A 50 20.77 -9.04 15.69
N TYR A 51 21.41 -10.08 16.20
CA TYR A 51 20.74 -11.21 16.84
C TYR A 51 20.15 -10.82 18.21
N LYS A 52 18.90 -11.18 18.47
CA LYS A 52 18.17 -10.83 19.70
C LYS A 52 17.84 -12.02 20.62
N GLY A 53 18.00 -13.25 20.13
CA GLY A 53 17.73 -14.46 20.91
C GLY A 53 16.78 -15.44 20.21
N PRO A 54 16.54 -16.61 20.81
CA PRO A 54 15.51 -17.53 20.33
C PRO A 54 14.11 -16.95 20.60
N VAL A 55 13.14 -17.31 19.74
CA VAL A 55 11.72 -16.94 19.89
C VAL A 55 11.15 -17.45 21.22
N SER A 56 11.57 -18.64 21.66
CA SER A 56 11.14 -19.24 22.93
C SER A 56 11.80 -18.63 24.18
N GLY A 57 12.69 -17.65 24.01
CA GLY A 57 13.39 -16.96 25.11
C GLY A 57 13.31 -15.44 24.96
N LYS A 58 14.37 -14.73 25.34
CA LYS A 58 14.45 -13.25 25.28
C LYS A 58 14.17 -12.64 23.90
N GLY A 59 14.30 -13.42 22.81
CA GLY A 59 13.91 -12.97 21.48
C GLY A 59 12.39 -12.81 21.32
N GLY A 60 11.60 -13.61 22.03
CA GLY A 60 10.14 -13.51 22.07
C GLY A 60 9.65 -12.16 22.56
N ASP A 61 10.36 -11.54 23.51
CA ASP A 61 10.04 -10.20 24.04
C ASP A 61 10.14 -9.09 22.98
N TYR A 62 10.93 -9.31 21.91
CA TYR A 62 11.06 -8.38 20.78
C TYR A 62 9.95 -8.56 19.72
N ILE A 63 9.25 -9.68 19.77
CA ILE A 63 8.06 -9.94 18.94
C ILE A 63 6.88 -9.34 19.69
N LYS A 64 6.58 -8.06 19.41
CA LYS A 64 5.37 -7.44 19.95
C LYS A 64 4.16 -8.19 19.42
N ILE A 65 3.35 -8.73 20.34
CA ILE A 65 1.97 -9.07 20.05
C ILE A 65 1.28 -7.73 19.74
N LEU A 66 0.72 -7.60 18.55
CA LEU A 66 -0.04 -6.40 18.19
C LEU A 66 -1.23 -6.30 19.14
N THR A 67 -1.45 -5.10 19.70
CA THR A 67 -2.71 -4.88 20.41
C THR A 67 -3.85 -4.85 19.37
N ALA A 68 -5.09 -5.12 19.80
CA ALA A 68 -6.25 -4.97 18.92
C ALA A 68 -6.34 -3.57 18.29
N GLN A 69 -5.85 -2.54 19.00
CA GLN A 69 -5.78 -1.18 18.49
C GLN A 69 -4.73 -1.04 17.37
N ASP A 70 -3.54 -1.64 17.54
CA ASP A 70 -2.50 -1.62 16.49
C ASP A 70 -2.95 -2.37 15.23
N GLU A 71 -3.66 -3.49 15.38
CA GLU A 71 -4.25 -4.23 14.25
C GLU A 71 -5.27 -3.40 13.50
N LYS A 72 -6.14 -2.68 14.22
CA LYS A 72 -7.12 -1.78 13.62
C LYS A 72 -6.47 -0.63 12.85
N GLU A 73 -5.49 0.06 13.45
CA GLU A 73 -4.76 1.15 12.79
C GLU A 73 -4.04 0.67 11.52
N ALA A 74 -3.52 -0.55 11.57
CA ALA A 74 -2.87 -1.16 10.42
C ALA A 74 -3.88 -1.51 9.31
N ALA A 75 -5.04 -2.07 9.68
CA ALA A 75 -6.15 -2.35 8.77
C ALA A 75 -6.61 -1.08 8.03
N GLU A 76 -6.85 0.01 8.76
CA GLU A 76 -7.23 1.32 8.19
C GLU A 76 -6.15 1.86 7.24
N TYR A 77 -4.86 1.74 7.61
CA TYR A 77 -3.77 2.16 6.76
C TYR A 77 -3.71 1.38 5.43
N VAL A 78 -3.82 0.04 5.51
CA VAL A 78 -3.81 -0.83 4.33
C VAL A 78 -5.01 -0.53 3.44
N TYR A 79 -6.18 -0.32 4.04
CA TYR A 79 -7.38 0.08 3.31
C TYR A 79 -7.17 1.40 2.56
N GLY A 80 -6.66 2.44 3.22
CA GLY A 80 -6.35 3.71 2.58
C GLY A 80 -5.32 3.58 1.46
N LYS A 81 -4.31 2.71 1.62
CA LYS A 81 -3.33 2.42 0.56
C LYS A 81 -3.95 1.69 -0.63
N ALA A 82 -4.80 0.71 -0.38
CA ALA A 82 -5.52 -0.02 -1.42
C ALA A 82 -6.43 0.92 -2.22
N TYR A 83 -7.23 1.73 -1.51
CA TYR A 83 -8.09 2.74 -2.10
C TYR A 83 -7.32 3.68 -3.04
N LEU A 84 -6.22 4.29 -2.56
CA LEU A 84 -5.40 5.19 -3.38
C LEU A 84 -4.73 4.48 -4.57
N THR A 85 -4.40 3.20 -4.43
CA THR A 85 -3.81 2.40 -5.50
C THR A 85 -4.83 2.13 -6.60
N LEU A 86 -6.03 1.68 -6.22
CA LEU A 86 -7.14 1.46 -7.15
C LEU A 86 -7.55 2.75 -7.86
N LEU A 87 -7.63 3.87 -7.13
CA LEU A 87 -7.95 5.19 -7.71
C LEU A 87 -6.96 5.55 -8.82
N ARG A 88 -5.65 5.45 -8.55
CA ARG A 88 -4.59 5.73 -9.53
C ARG A 88 -4.62 4.79 -10.73
N MET A 89 -4.92 3.51 -10.49
CA MET A 89 -5.07 2.54 -11.58
C MET A 89 -6.23 2.92 -12.48
N ARG A 90 -7.41 3.22 -11.91
CA ARG A 90 -8.59 3.58 -12.68
C ARG A 90 -8.42 4.89 -13.43
N MET A 91 -7.84 5.92 -12.81
CA MET A 91 -7.52 7.17 -13.50
C MET A 91 -6.68 6.94 -14.77
N LYS A 92 -5.65 6.11 -14.70
CA LYS A 92 -4.82 5.77 -15.87
C LYS A 92 -5.55 4.97 -16.96
N GLU A 93 -6.58 4.20 -16.58
CA GLU A 93 -7.46 3.55 -17.55
C GLU A 93 -8.36 4.60 -18.22
N LEU A 94 -8.98 5.49 -17.43
CA LEU A 94 -9.86 6.55 -17.92
C LEU A 94 -9.17 7.46 -18.93
N GLU A 95 -7.88 7.79 -18.77
CA GLU A 95 -7.10 8.59 -19.74
C GLU A 95 -7.13 8.02 -21.17
N LYS A 96 -7.42 6.71 -21.31
CA LYS A 96 -7.43 5.98 -22.58
C LYS A 96 -8.85 5.65 -23.05
N GLU A 97 -9.86 5.92 -22.24
CA GLU A 97 -11.26 5.61 -22.52
C GLU A 97 -12.00 6.87 -23.00
N LYS A 98 -13.04 6.68 -23.83
CA LYS A 98 -13.98 7.76 -24.14
C LYS A 98 -14.93 7.96 -22.94
N PRO A 99 -15.32 9.21 -22.60
CA PRO A 99 -15.05 10.45 -23.34
C PRO A 99 -13.73 11.15 -22.98
N PHE A 100 -13.05 10.74 -21.91
CA PHE A 100 -11.90 11.45 -21.33
C PHE A 100 -10.71 11.59 -22.30
N PHE A 101 -10.41 10.55 -23.08
CA PHE A 101 -9.35 10.58 -24.08
C PHE A 101 -9.58 11.64 -25.17
N ASP A 102 -10.83 11.78 -25.64
CA ASP A 102 -11.16 12.79 -26.66
C ASP A 102 -11.04 14.19 -26.04
N ARG A 103 -11.49 14.37 -24.80
CA ARG A 103 -11.36 15.64 -24.07
C ARG A 103 -9.91 16.04 -23.80
N LEU A 104 -9.01 15.08 -23.51
CA LEU A 104 -7.57 15.35 -23.38
C LEU A 104 -6.99 15.95 -24.68
N LYS A 105 -7.36 15.40 -25.84
CA LYS A 105 -6.90 15.90 -27.14
C LYS A 105 -7.40 17.31 -27.42
N GLU A 106 -8.67 17.59 -27.10
CA GLU A 106 -9.23 18.94 -27.23
C GLU A 106 -8.46 19.95 -26.39
N ILE A 107 -8.20 19.60 -25.12
CA ILE A 107 -7.45 20.44 -24.18
C ILE A 107 -6.02 20.67 -24.65
N ASP A 108 -5.38 19.67 -25.27
CA ASP A 108 -4.03 19.82 -25.79
C ASP A 108 -3.93 20.82 -26.95
N ALA A 109 -5.01 21.03 -27.69
CA ALA A 109 -5.12 22.01 -28.77
C ALA A 109 -5.47 23.44 -28.29
N MET A 110 -5.80 23.64 -27.00
CA MET A 110 -6.18 24.95 -26.44
C MET A 110 -4.99 25.88 -26.19
N SER A 111 -5.28 27.17 -26.00
CA SER A 111 -4.30 28.16 -25.56
C SER A 111 -3.80 27.88 -24.13
N LYS A 112 -2.57 28.28 -23.79
CA LYS A 112 -1.95 27.98 -22.48
C LYS A 112 -2.77 28.46 -21.27
N ALA A 113 -3.49 29.57 -21.38
CA ALA A 113 -4.26 30.14 -20.28
C ALA A 113 -5.51 29.31 -19.95
N GLU A 114 -6.23 28.87 -20.98
CA GLU A 114 -7.45 28.06 -20.87
C GLU A 114 -7.13 26.60 -20.52
N LYS A 115 -6.00 26.09 -21.02
CA LYS A 115 -5.54 24.72 -20.82
C LYS A 115 -5.44 24.33 -19.35
N LYS A 116 -4.91 25.20 -18.48
CA LYS A 116 -4.74 24.88 -17.05
C LYS A 116 -6.06 24.64 -16.34
N PHE A 117 -7.09 25.42 -16.66
CA PHE A 117 -8.41 25.28 -16.04
C PHE A 117 -9.11 24.02 -16.55
N ALA A 118 -9.12 23.81 -17.86
CA ALA A 118 -9.73 22.63 -18.47
C ALA A 118 -9.04 21.31 -18.05
N GLN A 119 -7.72 21.31 -17.87
CA GLN A 119 -6.99 20.16 -17.31
C GLN A 119 -7.42 19.83 -15.88
N LYS A 120 -7.74 20.85 -15.07
CA LYS A 120 -8.20 20.64 -13.71
C LYS A 120 -9.61 20.06 -13.70
N GLU A 121 -10.55 20.65 -14.45
CA GLU A 121 -11.92 20.14 -14.56
C GLU A 121 -11.94 18.68 -15.01
N LEU A 122 -11.22 18.36 -16.09
CA LEU A 122 -11.13 16.99 -16.58
C LEU A 122 -10.57 16.03 -15.53
N ARG A 123 -9.57 16.47 -14.76
CA ARG A 123 -9.00 15.66 -13.70
C ARG A 123 -10.00 15.43 -12.56
N ASP A 124 -10.73 16.46 -12.16
CA ASP A 124 -11.75 16.37 -11.12
C ASP A 124 -12.87 15.41 -11.57
N ASP A 125 -13.31 15.47 -12.84
CA ASP A 125 -14.29 14.54 -13.42
C ASP A 125 -13.79 13.08 -13.42
N MET A 126 -12.53 12.87 -13.80
CA MET A 126 -11.90 11.56 -13.77
C MET A 126 -11.74 11.02 -12.35
N GLU A 127 -11.40 11.88 -11.38
CA GLU A 127 -11.27 11.50 -9.97
C GLU A 127 -12.64 11.08 -9.40
N ILE A 128 -13.74 11.76 -9.76
CA ILE A 128 -15.11 11.38 -9.39
C ILE A 128 -15.46 9.99 -9.95
N GLU A 129 -15.18 9.75 -11.23
CA GLU A 129 -15.51 8.46 -11.86
C GLU A 129 -14.62 7.32 -11.34
N ALA A 130 -13.34 7.61 -11.08
CA ALA A 130 -12.44 6.66 -10.44
C ALA A 130 -12.89 6.34 -9.02
N ASP A 131 -13.31 7.33 -8.23
CA ASP A 131 -13.80 7.13 -6.86
C ASP A 131 -15.03 6.21 -6.82
N LYS A 132 -16.02 6.44 -7.70
CA LYS A 132 -17.19 5.53 -7.82
C LYS A 132 -16.76 4.08 -8.05
N PHE A 133 -15.84 3.86 -8.99
CA PHE A 133 -15.31 2.52 -9.27
C PHE A 133 -14.60 1.91 -8.04
N VAL A 134 -13.78 2.69 -7.33
CA VAL A 134 -13.10 2.19 -6.12
C VAL A 134 -14.12 1.82 -5.05
N ASN A 135 -15.15 2.65 -4.85
CA ASN A 135 -16.22 2.40 -3.91
C ASN A 135 -17.01 1.14 -4.28
N GLU A 136 -17.24 0.87 -5.57
CA GLU A 136 -17.83 -0.39 -6.03
C GLU A 136 -16.93 -1.60 -5.74
N VAL A 137 -15.63 -1.50 -6.02
CA VAL A 137 -14.66 -2.60 -5.79
C VAL A 137 -14.56 -2.94 -4.30
N LEU A 138 -14.57 -1.91 -3.45
CA LEU A 138 -14.40 -2.06 -2.01
C LEU A 138 -15.73 -2.11 -1.24
N ILE A 139 -16.90 -2.06 -1.91
CA ILE A 139 -18.21 -1.97 -1.24
C ILE A 139 -18.45 -3.09 -0.22
N ALA A 140 -17.93 -4.28 -0.49
CA ALA A 140 -18.07 -5.47 0.34
C ALA A 140 -17.00 -5.59 1.42
N PHE A 141 -16.07 -4.64 1.51
CA PHE A 141 -14.91 -4.71 2.39
C PHE A 141 -14.93 -3.59 3.43
N SER A 142 -14.88 -3.98 4.69
CA SER A 142 -14.34 -3.13 5.76
C SER A 142 -12.80 -3.10 5.71
N PRO A 143 -12.14 -2.18 6.43
CA PRO A 143 -10.69 -2.20 6.58
C PRO A 143 -10.14 -3.57 7.05
N GLU A 144 -10.78 -4.19 8.02
CA GLU A 144 -10.37 -5.46 8.62
C GLU A 144 -10.54 -6.63 7.65
N SER A 145 -11.70 -6.73 6.99
CA SER A 145 -11.96 -7.79 6.02
C SER A 145 -11.08 -7.68 4.77
N LEU A 146 -10.73 -6.46 4.34
CA LEU A 146 -9.75 -6.27 3.26
C LEU A 146 -8.35 -6.68 3.71
N TRP A 147 -7.96 -6.30 4.92
CA TRP A 147 -6.68 -6.70 5.50
C TRP A 147 -6.55 -8.22 5.55
N ASP A 148 -7.58 -8.91 6.04
CA ASP A 148 -7.60 -10.38 6.12
C ASP A 148 -7.50 -11.01 4.72
N TYR A 149 -8.30 -10.53 3.76
CA TYR A 149 -8.25 -11.00 2.37
C TYR A 149 -6.84 -10.90 1.77
N LEU A 150 -6.16 -9.76 1.95
CA LEU A 150 -4.80 -9.54 1.45
C LEU A 150 -3.76 -10.38 2.20
N ARG A 151 -3.94 -10.56 3.52
CA ARG A 151 -3.05 -11.39 4.35
C ARG A 151 -3.12 -12.86 3.93
N ASP A 152 -4.29 -13.32 3.52
CA ASP A 152 -4.54 -14.70 3.08
C ASP A 152 -4.14 -14.94 1.61
N GLY A 153 -3.50 -13.96 0.97
CA GLY A 153 -2.92 -14.08 -0.38
C GLY A 153 -3.76 -13.48 -1.49
N GLY A 154 -4.89 -12.84 -1.18
CA GLY A 154 -5.70 -12.09 -2.13
C GLY A 154 -4.96 -10.88 -2.72
N THR A 155 -5.40 -10.43 -3.90
CA THR A 155 -4.79 -9.28 -4.60
C THR A 155 -5.84 -8.28 -5.08
N LEU A 156 -5.45 -7.02 -5.25
CA LEU A 156 -6.36 -5.97 -5.75
C LEU A 156 -6.77 -6.25 -7.21
N GLU A 157 -5.88 -6.83 -8.00
CA GLU A 157 -6.14 -7.23 -9.39
C GLU A 157 -7.25 -8.29 -9.49
N GLU A 158 -7.31 -9.21 -8.52
CA GLU A 158 -8.40 -10.20 -8.44
C GLU A 158 -9.73 -9.55 -8.08
N LEU A 159 -9.74 -8.56 -7.18
CA LEU A 159 -10.95 -7.81 -6.84
C LEU A 159 -11.52 -7.07 -8.06
N ILE A 160 -10.64 -6.38 -8.81
CA ILE A 160 -11.03 -5.69 -10.06
C ILE A 160 -11.64 -6.68 -11.07
N LYS A 161 -11.02 -7.86 -11.24
CA LYS A 161 -11.52 -8.88 -12.18
C LYS A 161 -12.90 -9.41 -11.81
N LYS A 162 -13.22 -9.52 -10.52
CA LYS A 162 -14.54 -9.97 -10.06
C LYS A 162 -15.63 -8.97 -10.45
N ILE A 163 -15.42 -7.68 -10.20
CA ILE A 163 -16.37 -6.61 -10.55
C ILE A 163 -16.57 -6.53 -12.07
N LYS A 164 -15.48 -6.56 -12.85
CA LYS A 164 -15.57 -6.52 -14.32
C LYS A 164 -16.28 -7.75 -14.91
N ARG A 165 -16.37 -8.87 -14.18
CA ARG A 165 -17.17 -10.05 -14.58
C ARG A 165 -18.64 -9.93 -14.22
N SER A 166 -19.00 -9.28 -13.13
CA SER A 166 -20.40 -9.06 -12.74
C SER A 166 -21.12 -8.00 -13.57
N GLN A 167 -20.37 -7.16 -14.31
CA GLN A 167 -20.91 -6.15 -15.23
C GLN A 167 -21.07 -6.64 -16.69
N ARG A 168 -20.74 -7.91 -16.98
CA ARG A 168 -20.94 -8.55 -18.29
C ARG A 168 -22.12 -9.50 -18.24
#